data_AF-A0A260MF25-F1
#
_entry.id   AF-A0A260MF25-F1
#
_cell.length_a   1.000
_cell.length_b   1.000
_cell.length_c   1.000
_cell.angle_alpha   90.00
_cell.angle_beta   90.00
_cell.angle_gamma   90.00
#
_symmetry.space_group_name_H-M   'P 1'
#
loop_
_entity.id
_entity.type
_entity.pdbx_description
1 polymer ?
#
loop_
_entity_poly.entity_id
_entity_poly.type
_entity_poly.pdbx_seq_one_letter_code
_entity_poly.pdbx_strand_id
1 'polypeptide(L)'
;MNKTYTVSVTRDGKWWMIAVPELDALTQARRIDDVPTAAKELIALETGVALADVEIEQHIELEPGGEDLAVRIAEIATQRARLAEDEARVKASTEAFAKKLATAQVPVRDIGSLLGVTFQRASQLVNS
;
A
#
# COMPACT_ATOMS: atom_id res chain seq x y z
N MET A 1 24.77 -18.54 -4.05
CA MET A 1 25.13 -17.19 -3.55
C MET A 1 24.22 -16.25 -4.32
N ASN A 2 23.37 -15.50 -3.63
CA ASN A 2 22.44 -14.62 -4.31
C ASN A 2 23.19 -13.38 -4.80
N LYS A 3 22.88 -12.93 -6.02
CA LYS A 3 23.42 -11.70 -6.57
C LYS A 3 22.28 -10.73 -6.84
N THR A 4 22.42 -9.53 -6.29
CA THR A 4 21.45 -8.46 -6.40
C THR A 4 21.80 -7.55 -7.58
N TYR A 5 20.80 -7.19 -8.37
CA TYR A 5 20.93 -6.32 -9.53
C TYR A 5 20.00 -5.12 -9.41
N THR A 6 20.50 -3.95 -9.80
CA THR A 6 19.68 -2.74 -9.88
C THR A 6 18.80 -2.78 -11.13
N VAL A 7 17.50 -2.54 -10.96
CA VAL A 7 16.51 -2.51 -12.04
C VAL A 7 15.83 -1.15 -12.05
N SER A 8 15.97 -0.40 -13.15
CA SER A 8 15.26 0.87 -13.37
C SER A 8 14.04 0.62 -14.24
N VAL A 9 12.88 1.04 -13.73
CA VAL A 9 11.57 0.77 -14.34
C VAL A 9 10.90 2.09 -14.68
N THR A 10 10.62 2.30 -15.97
CA THR A 10 9.94 3.52 -16.44
C THR A 10 8.70 3.18 -17.25
N ARG A 11 7.78 4.13 -17.38
CA ARG A 11 6.56 3.94 -18.16
C ARG A 11 6.70 4.52 -19.56
N ASP A 12 6.59 3.69 -20.59
CA ASP A 12 6.53 4.12 -22.00
C ASP A 12 5.25 3.61 -22.69
N GLY A 13 4.35 4.53 -23.05
CA GLY A 13 3.10 4.23 -23.75
C GLY A 13 2.24 3.19 -23.04
N LYS A 14 2.28 1.92 -23.49
CA LYS A 14 1.54 0.78 -22.90
C LYS A 14 2.45 -0.30 -22.28
N TRP A 15 3.73 0.00 -22.09
CA TRP A 15 4.74 -0.87 -21.51
C TRP A 15 5.42 -0.25 -20.28
N TRP A 16 5.78 -1.11 -19.36
CA TRP A 16 6.82 -0.84 -18.37
C TRP A 16 8.15 -1.26 -18.99
N MET A 17 9.05 -0.32 -19.15
CA MET A 17 10.40 -0.55 -19.63
C MET A 17 11.28 -0.89 -18.44
N ILE A 18 12.09 -1.93 -18.58
CA ILE A 18 12.83 -2.55 -17.47
C ILE A 18 14.29 -2.61 -17.89
N ALA A 19 15.09 -1.67 -17.40
CA ALA A 19 16.51 -1.59 -17.69
C ALA A 19 17.33 -2.20 -16.53
N VAL A 20 18.36 -2.96 -16.88
CA VAL A 20 19.37 -3.47 -15.95
C VAL A 20 20.71 -2.83 -16.34
N PRO A 21 21.07 -1.65 -15.78
CA PRO A 21 22.20 -0.85 -16.27
C PRO A 21 23.54 -1.59 -16.21
N GLU A 22 23.74 -2.40 -15.19
CA GLU A 22 24.97 -3.19 -14.99
C GLU A 22 25.22 -4.22 -16.10
N LEU A 23 24.17 -4.60 -16.83
CA LEU A 23 24.22 -5.57 -17.93
C LEU A 23 24.02 -4.93 -19.31
N ASP A 24 23.81 -3.61 -19.38
CA ASP A 24 23.37 -2.90 -20.60
C ASP A 24 22.18 -3.60 -21.29
N ALA A 25 21.26 -4.13 -20.47
CA ALA A 25 20.17 -4.99 -20.92
C ALA A 25 18.80 -4.34 -20.68
N LEU A 26 17.86 -4.58 -21.60
CA LEU A 26 16.53 -3.99 -21.58
C LEU A 26 15.45 -5.05 -21.90
N THR A 27 14.39 -5.08 -21.10
CA THR A 27 13.17 -5.84 -21.37
C THR A 27 11.94 -4.99 -21.06
N GLN A 28 10.75 -5.57 -21.19
CA GLN A 28 9.50 -4.85 -20.98
C GLN A 28 8.38 -5.77 -20.49
N ALA A 29 7.41 -5.17 -19.78
CA ALA A 29 6.22 -5.86 -19.30
C ALA A 29 4.93 -5.03 -19.49
N ARG A 30 3.77 -5.70 -19.58
CA ARG A 30 2.47 -5.02 -19.69
C ARG A 30 1.95 -4.51 -18.35
N ARG A 31 2.25 -5.21 -17.26
CA ARG A 31 1.80 -4.89 -15.91
C ARG A 31 3.01 -4.73 -15.01
N ILE A 32 2.85 -3.90 -13.98
CA ILE A 32 3.91 -3.67 -12.99
C ILE A 32 4.24 -4.97 -12.23
N ASP A 33 3.22 -5.81 -11.98
CA ASP A 33 3.37 -7.09 -11.29
C ASP A 33 4.22 -8.11 -12.07
N ASP A 34 4.34 -7.94 -13.39
CA ASP A 34 5.14 -8.82 -14.25
C ASP A 34 6.62 -8.37 -14.32
N VAL A 35 6.94 -7.15 -13.88
CA VAL A 35 8.28 -6.56 -13.94
C VAL A 35 9.34 -7.39 -13.21
N PRO A 36 9.10 -7.87 -11.96
CA PRO A 36 10.09 -8.66 -11.24
C PRO A 36 10.48 -9.94 -11.99
N THR A 37 9.49 -10.63 -12.56
CA THR A 37 9.71 -11.87 -13.31
C THR A 37 10.50 -11.59 -14.59
N ALA A 38 10.07 -10.61 -15.38
CA ALA A 38 10.74 -10.25 -16.63
C ALA A 38 12.20 -9.80 -16.40
N ALA A 39 12.46 -9.04 -15.33
CA ALA A 39 13.81 -8.62 -14.95
C ALA A 39 14.70 -9.82 -14.60
N LYS A 40 14.21 -10.73 -13.75
CA LYS A 40 14.97 -11.92 -13.35
C LYS A 40 15.24 -12.88 -14.51
N GLU A 41 14.28 -13.05 -15.42
CA GLU A 41 14.46 -13.84 -16.64
C GLU A 41 15.54 -13.24 -17.55
N LEU A 42 15.52 -11.92 -17.75
CA LEU A 42 16.56 -11.21 -18.51
C LEU A 42 17.95 -11.40 -17.86
N ILE A 43 18.05 -11.17 -16.55
CA ILE A 43 19.33 -11.30 -15.82
C ILE A 43 19.86 -12.74 -15.90
N ALA A 44 19.01 -13.74 -15.68
CA ALA A 44 19.40 -15.14 -15.77
C ALA A 44 19.89 -15.51 -17.17
N LEU A 45 19.22 -14.99 -18.21
CA LEU A 45 19.63 -15.19 -19.61
C LEU A 45 21.00 -14.58 -19.90
N GLU A 46 21.22 -13.32 -19.50
CA GLU A 46 22.47 -12.59 -19.79
C GLU A 46 23.68 -13.10 -18.98
N THR A 47 23.44 -13.59 -17.76
CA THR A 47 24.51 -13.93 -16.81
C THR A 47 24.74 -15.43 -16.65
N GLY A 48 23.79 -16.27 -17.06
CA GLY A 48 23.78 -17.71 -16.81
C GLY A 48 23.54 -18.09 -15.34
N VAL A 49 23.25 -17.13 -14.46
CA VAL A 49 22.88 -17.39 -13.06
C VAL A 49 21.49 -18.00 -13.01
N ALA A 50 21.29 -18.98 -12.13
CA ALA A 50 19.97 -19.57 -11.94
C ALA A 50 18.97 -18.52 -11.43
N LEU A 51 17.74 -18.52 -11.95
CA LEU A 51 16.72 -17.52 -11.63
C LEU A 51 16.42 -17.43 -10.12
N ALA A 52 16.57 -18.53 -9.38
CA ALA A 52 16.41 -18.59 -7.94
C ALA A 52 17.51 -17.85 -7.14
N ASP A 53 18.69 -17.68 -7.74
CA ASP A 53 19.84 -16.98 -7.14
C ASP A 53 19.87 -15.48 -7.55
N VAL A 54 18.90 -15.03 -8.36
CA VAL A 54 18.78 -13.61 -8.77
C VAL A 54 17.89 -12.85 -7.78
N GLU A 55 18.48 -11.80 -7.20
CA GLU A 55 17.77 -10.77 -6.45
C GLU A 55 17.76 -9.46 -7.25
N ILE A 56 16.74 -8.63 -7.02
CA ILE A 56 16.61 -7.35 -7.70
C ILE A 56 16.28 -6.25 -6.69
N GLU A 57 16.91 -5.11 -6.88
CA GLU A 57 16.53 -3.84 -6.27
C GLU A 57 15.81 -3.02 -7.35
N GLN A 58 14.54 -2.70 -7.13
CA GLN A 58 13.69 -2.06 -8.14
C GLN A 58 13.50 -0.59 -7.82
N HIS A 59 13.80 0.26 -8.80
CA HIS A 59 13.51 1.69 -8.78
C HIS A 59 12.46 1.98 -9.84
N ILE A 60 11.32 2.53 -9.45
CA ILE A 60 10.19 2.73 -10.36
C ILE A 60 9.96 4.22 -10.52
N GLU A 61 10.05 4.74 -11.73
CA GLU A 61 9.86 6.15 -12.06
C GLU A 61 8.74 6.29 -13.11
N LEU A 62 7.98 7.39 -13.07
CA LEU A 62 6.98 7.67 -14.13
C LEU A 62 7.63 8.16 -15.42
N GLU A 63 8.71 8.91 -15.27
CA GLU A 63 9.53 9.45 -16.35
C GLU A 63 11.00 9.20 -16.01
N PRO A 64 11.88 8.96 -17.01
CA PRO A 64 13.29 8.70 -16.75
C PRO A 64 13.97 9.86 -16.00
N GLY A 65 14.65 9.54 -14.91
CA GLY A 65 15.31 10.52 -14.02
C GLY A 65 14.34 11.23 -13.07
N GLY A 66 13.11 10.71 -12.94
CA GLY A 66 12.10 11.21 -12.02
C GLY A 66 12.31 10.75 -10.58
N GLU A 67 11.31 11.01 -9.73
CA GLU A 67 11.29 10.49 -8.36
C GLU A 67 10.98 8.99 -8.35
N ASP A 68 11.72 8.24 -7.53
CA ASP A 68 11.40 6.83 -7.25
C ASP A 68 10.07 6.73 -6.49
N LEU A 69 9.06 6.19 -7.18
CA LEU A 69 7.71 6.02 -6.68
C LEU A 69 7.65 5.07 -5.48
N ALA A 70 8.64 4.19 -5.29
CA ALA A 70 8.66 3.27 -4.14
C ALA A 70 8.58 4.03 -2.81
N VAL A 71 9.31 5.15 -2.71
CA VAL A 71 9.29 6.02 -1.52
C VAL A 71 7.89 6.59 -1.31
N ARG A 72 7.30 7.17 -2.36
CA ARG A 72 5.97 7.79 -2.28
C ARG A 72 4.87 6.79 -1.96
N ILE A 73 4.94 5.57 -2.51
CA ILE A 73 4.00 4.48 -2.22
C ILE A 73 4.10 4.07 -0.75
N ALA A 74 5.31 3.94 -0.20
CA ALA A 74 5.52 3.59 1.20
C ALA A 74 4.98 4.67 2.16
N GLU A 75 5.15 5.95 1.83
CA GLU A 75 4.55 7.06 2.57
C GLU A 75 3.03 6.97 2.60
N ILE A 76 2.40 6.78 1.44
CA ILE A 76 0.94 6.65 1.32
C ILE A 76 0.45 5.43 2.10
N ALA A 77 1.14 4.29 2.03
CA ALA A 77 0.78 3.10 2.79
C ALA A 77 0.82 3.36 4.30
N THR A 78 1.86 4.04 4.78
CA THR A 78 2.00 4.43 6.19
C THR A 78 0.87 5.37 6.63
N GLN A 79 0.52 6.37 5.80
CA GLN A 79 -0.59 7.27 6.09
C GLN A 79 -1.93 6.53 6.17
N ARG A 80 -2.18 5.58 5.27
CA ARG A 80 -3.40 4.77 5.29
C ARG A 80 -3.48 3.88 6.52
N ALA A 81 -2.36 3.29 6.96
CA ALA A 81 -2.31 2.51 8.18
C ALA A 81 -2.68 3.36 9.41
N ARG A 82 -2.11 4.57 9.53
CA ARG A 82 -2.44 5.51 10.61
C ARG A 82 -3.91 5.91 10.62
N LEU A 83 -4.49 6.21 9.44
CA LEU A 83 -5.91 6.53 9.34
C LEU A 83 -6.80 5.37 9.79
N ALA A 84 -6.44 4.13 9.43
CA ALA A 84 -7.18 2.95 9.85
C ALA A 84 -7.12 2.74 11.38
N GLU A 85 -5.95 2.96 11.99
CA GLU A 85 -5.78 2.89 13.45
C GLU A 85 -6.60 3.98 14.17
N ASP A 86 -6.56 5.21 13.65
CA ASP A 86 -7.33 6.33 14.19
C ASP A 86 -8.84 6.08 14.08
N GLU A 87 -9.31 5.59 12.93
CA GLU A 87 -10.70 5.23 12.72
C GLU A 87 -11.15 4.12 13.70
N ALA A 88 -10.33 3.09 13.89
CA ALA A 88 -10.60 2.03 14.85
C ALA A 88 -10.69 2.56 16.28
N ARG A 89 -9.78 3.47 16.67
CA ARG A 89 -9.76 4.10 18.00
C ARG A 89 -10.96 5.00 18.24
N VAL A 90 -11.37 5.81 17.26
CA VAL A 90 -12.55 6.66 17.34
C VAL A 90 -13.81 5.79 17.46
N LYS A 91 -13.91 4.73 16.67
CA LYS A 91 -15.03 3.79 16.73
C LYS A 91 -15.16 3.16 18.13
N ALA A 92 -14.07 2.61 18.66
CA ALA A 92 -14.04 1.99 19.98
C ALA A 92 -14.41 2.99 21.10
N SER A 93 -13.84 4.20 21.05
CA SER A 93 -14.14 5.25 22.04
C SER A 93 -15.59 5.72 21.98
N THR A 94 -16.14 5.88 20.77
CA THR A 94 -17.54 6.27 20.55
C THR A 94 -18.49 5.21 21.10
N GLU A 95 -18.22 3.93 20.85
CA GLU A 95 -19.01 2.82 21.36
C GLU A 95 -18.96 2.74 22.89
N ALA A 96 -17.76 2.80 23.47
CA ALA A 96 -17.58 2.78 24.92
C ALA A 96 -18.32 3.94 25.61
N PHE A 97 -18.27 5.14 25.02
CA PHE A 97 -18.96 6.29 25.59
C PHE A 97 -20.48 6.23 25.40
N ALA A 98 -20.98 5.74 24.26
CA ALA A 98 -22.40 5.48 24.05
C ALA A 98 -22.97 4.54 25.13
N LYS A 99 -22.27 3.44 25.43
CA LYS A 99 -22.63 2.49 26.50
C LYS A 99 -22.63 3.14 27.87
N LYS A 100 -21.64 4.00 28.17
CA LYS A 100 -21.57 4.76 29.42
C LYS A 100 -22.76 5.71 29.57
N LEU A 101 -23.14 6.43 28.52
CA LEU A 101 -24.30 7.33 28.52
C LEU A 101 -25.61 6.55 28.70
N ALA A 102 -25.77 5.41 28.03
CA ALA A 102 -26.93 4.55 28.20
C ALA A 102 -27.05 4.00 29.64
N THR A 103 -25.93 3.61 30.25
CA THR A 103 -25.88 3.19 31.67
C THR A 103 -26.33 4.31 32.61
N ALA A 104 -26.03 5.57 32.26
CA ALA A 104 -26.50 6.76 32.98
C ALA A 104 -27.96 7.15 32.63
N GLN A 105 -28.71 6.28 31.95
CA GLN A 105 -30.11 6.49 31.53
C GLN A 105 -30.33 7.72 30.62
N VAL A 106 -29.29 8.15 29.89
CA VAL A 106 -29.46 9.19 28.86
C VAL A 106 -30.31 8.63 27.71
N PRO A 107 -31.35 9.34 27.24
CA PRO A 107 -32.16 8.89 26.12
C PRO A 107 -31.32 8.63 24.86
N VAL A 108 -31.57 7.52 24.16
CA VAL A 108 -30.79 7.12 22.95
C VAL A 108 -30.81 8.21 21.86
N ARG A 109 -31.89 8.99 21.78
CA ARG A 109 -31.97 10.15 20.88
C ARG A 109 -30.94 11.23 21.22
N ASP A 110 -30.78 11.52 22.49
CA ASP A 110 -29.83 12.53 22.98
C ASP A 110 -28.40 12.02 22.87
N ILE A 111 -28.17 10.70 23.06
CA ILE A 111 -26.87 10.05 22.77
C ILE A 111 -26.47 10.29 21.31
N GLY A 112 -27.41 10.14 20.37
CA GLY A 112 -27.16 10.45 18.96
C GLY A 112 -26.70 11.88 18.74
N SER A 113 -27.45 12.85 19.30
CA SER A 113 -27.08 14.27 19.21
C SER A 113 -25.73 14.59 19.86
N LEU A 114 -25.43 14.01 21.03
CA LEU A 114 -24.17 14.24 21.76
C LEU A 114 -22.95 13.65 21.04
N LEU A 115 -23.12 12.50 20.39
CA LEU A 115 -22.05 11.82 19.65
C LEU A 115 -21.98 12.26 18.18
N GLY A 116 -22.85 13.16 17.74
CA GLY A 116 -22.91 13.63 16.35
C GLY A 116 -23.32 12.56 15.35
N VAL A 117 -24.09 11.56 15.78
CA VAL A 117 -24.57 10.44 14.94
C VAL A 117 -26.10 10.40 14.88
N THR A 118 -26.62 9.68 13.88
CA THR A 118 -28.08 9.47 13.79
C THR A 118 -28.60 8.66 14.96
N PHE A 119 -29.90 8.79 15.25
CA PHE A 119 -30.57 7.98 16.27
C PHE A 119 -30.39 6.47 16.04
N GLN A 120 -30.51 6.01 14.79
CA GLN A 120 -30.31 4.60 14.44
C GLN A 120 -28.89 4.13 14.76
N ARG A 121 -27.88 4.97 14.49
CA ARG A 121 -26.48 4.65 14.78
C ARG A 121 -26.22 4.64 16.29
N ALA A 122 -26.79 5.57 17.05
CA ALA A 122 -26.72 5.57 18.50
C ALA A 122 -27.35 4.30 19.09
N SER A 123 -28.52 3.89 18.60
CA SER A 123 -29.17 2.64 19.00
C SER A 123 -28.28 1.41 18.71
N GLN A 124 -27.63 1.35 17.54
CA GLN A 124 -26.68 0.28 17.24
C GLN A 124 -25.48 0.26 18.19
N LEU A 125 -24.89 1.41 18.50
CA LEU A 125 -23.71 1.53 19.37
C LEU A 125 -24.01 1.16 20.83
N VAL A 126 -25.24 1.41 21.30
CA VAL A 126 -25.67 1.03 22.65
C VAL A 126 -25.93 -0.48 22.76
N ASN A 127 -26.33 -1.11 21.65
CA ASN A 127 -26.71 -2.53 21.58
C ASN A 127 -25.64 -3.45 20.96
N SER A 128 -24.48 -2.92 20.53
CA SER A 128 -23.33 -3.70 20.05
C SER A 128 -22.53 -4.31 21.19
#